data_AF-A0A5C9BNI9-F1
#
_entry.id   AF-A0A5C9BNI9-F1
#
_cell.length_a   1.000
_cell.length_b   1.000
_cell.length_c   1.000
_cell.angle_alpha   90.00
_cell.angle_beta   90.00
_cell.angle_gamma   90.00
#
_symmetry.space_group_name_H-M   'P 1'
#
loop_
_entity.id
_entity.type
_entity.pdbx_description
1 polymer ?
#
loop_
_entity_poly.entity_id
_entity_poly.type
_entity_poly.pdbx_seq_one_letter_code
_entity_poly.pdbx_strand_id
1 'polypeptide(L)'
;MLSHRTTIRLLLLLLAISMSGTLSTLPCFAQGEATTFKITLDRGADIGQCFGSLFEVTSDDGAVVIGAGFPNVYNTRNRADRHQLQFFVRPTSGERKFEVEALPRPNQLCGTYLYGRDNVVYSTFGGLKAWDAASRTWREQPSVGGTQEVMRVGDGLLEFGDSTVRYNSRTILSPPKRSAGRRFEGRIQ
;
A
#
# COMPACT_ATOMS: atom_id res chain seq x y z
N MET A 1 35.61 50.11 25.56
CA MET A 1 37.01 50.12 26.07
C MET A 1 37.33 48.71 26.52
N LEU A 2 38.35 48.11 25.88
CA LEU A 2 39.24 47.03 26.31
C LEU A 2 38.79 46.09 27.46
N SER A 3 39.03 44.78 27.47
CA SER A 3 39.87 43.89 26.66
C SER A 3 40.04 42.61 27.51
N HIS A 4 40.41 41.51 26.85
CA HIS A 4 40.98 40.26 27.40
C HIS A 4 40.00 39.25 27.99
N ARG A 5 40.16 37.94 27.81
CA ARG A 5 40.97 37.03 26.95
C ARG A 5 40.63 35.67 27.57
N THR A 6 40.21 34.65 26.82
CA THR A 6 40.70 33.28 27.07
C THR A 6 40.44 32.38 25.87
N THR A 7 41.50 32.08 25.15
CA THR A 7 41.59 30.99 24.18
C THR A 7 42.01 29.74 24.96
N ILE A 8 41.28 28.64 24.86
CA ILE A 8 41.81 27.31 25.22
C ILE A 8 41.69 26.43 23.98
N ARG A 9 42.85 26.20 23.36
CA ARG A 9 43.10 25.10 22.42
C ARG A 9 43.20 23.82 23.26
N LEU A 10 42.46 22.78 22.94
CA LEU A 10 42.78 21.44 23.46
C LEU A 10 43.42 20.62 22.34
N LEU A 11 44.66 20.26 22.62
CA LEU A 11 45.59 19.49 21.81
C LEU A 11 45.22 17.99 21.83
N LEU A 12 45.62 17.31 20.75
CA LEU A 12 45.55 15.89 20.49
C LEU A 12 45.89 14.98 21.68
N LEU A 13 45.19 13.84 21.77
CA LEU A 13 45.76 12.62 22.31
C LEU A 13 45.90 11.59 21.17
N LEU A 14 47.15 11.37 20.75
CA LEU A 14 47.57 10.19 20.01
C LEU A 14 47.49 8.99 20.97
N LEU A 15 46.70 7.97 20.62
CA LEU A 15 46.89 6.63 21.15
C LEU A 15 47.35 5.74 20.00
N ALA A 16 48.65 5.48 19.96
CA ALA A 16 49.22 4.41 19.17
C ALA A 16 48.94 3.10 19.91
N ILE A 17 48.17 2.20 19.29
CA ILE A 17 48.20 0.78 19.64
C ILE A 17 48.74 0.02 18.44
N SER A 18 49.88 -0.61 18.73
CA SER A 18 50.71 -1.46 17.89
C SER A 18 49.97 -2.71 17.41
N MET A 19 50.41 -3.17 16.25
CA MET A 19 49.97 -4.32 15.47
C MET A 19 49.63 -5.58 16.29
N SER A 20 48.47 -6.16 15.97
CA SER A 20 48.32 -7.61 15.84
C SER A 20 47.39 -7.87 14.67
N GLY A 21 47.94 -8.50 13.64
CA GLY A 21 47.29 -8.74 12.36
C GLY A 21 46.03 -9.57 12.52
N THR A 22 44.90 -8.92 12.29
CA THR A 22 43.75 -9.48 11.58
C THR A 22 43.08 -8.25 10.97
N LEU A 23 43.36 -7.99 9.69
CA LEU A 23 42.49 -7.13 8.90
C LEU A 23 41.14 -7.82 8.92
N SER A 24 40.26 -7.41 9.84
CA SER A 24 38.84 -7.64 9.71
C SER A 24 38.44 -6.98 8.40
N THR A 25 38.39 -7.76 7.32
CA THR A 25 37.69 -7.40 6.10
C THR A 25 36.24 -7.26 6.51
N LEU A 26 35.86 -6.07 6.98
CA LEU A 26 34.47 -5.68 7.00
C LEU A 26 33.97 -5.96 5.58
N PRO A 27 32.91 -6.75 5.38
CA PRO A 27 32.35 -6.95 4.06
C PRO A 27 32.00 -5.55 3.55
N CYS A 28 32.77 -5.08 2.57
CA CYS A 28 32.40 -3.95 1.76
C CYS A 28 31.17 -4.43 1.01
N PHE A 29 29.98 -4.11 1.51
CA PHE A 29 28.78 -4.24 0.71
C PHE A 29 29.00 -3.33 -0.48
N ALA A 30 29.31 -3.94 -1.63
CA ALA A 30 29.34 -3.23 -2.89
C ALA A 30 27.97 -2.57 -3.03
N GLN A 31 27.95 -1.25 -2.89
CA GLN A 31 26.77 -0.45 -3.10
C GLN A 31 26.51 -0.49 -4.60
N GLY A 32 25.75 -1.49 -5.05
CA GLY A 32 25.39 -1.66 -6.44
C GLY A 32 24.79 -0.36 -6.98
N GLU A 33 25.14 0.00 -8.21
CA GLU A 33 24.56 1.18 -8.86
C GLU A 33 23.03 1.09 -8.83
N ALA A 34 22.39 2.20 -8.43
CA ALA A 34 20.94 2.26 -8.38
C ALA A 34 20.39 2.14 -9.80
N THR A 35 19.65 1.06 -10.06
CA THR A 35 18.93 0.88 -11.32
C THR A 35 17.65 1.69 -11.29
N THR A 36 17.48 2.63 -12.22
CA THR A 36 16.26 3.46 -12.32
C THR A 36 15.41 3.01 -13.49
N PHE A 37 14.13 2.74 -13.23
CA PHE A 37 13.13 2.49 -14.26
C PHE A 37 12.21 3.71 -14.38
N LYS A 38 12.03 4.21 -15.61
CA LYS A 38 11.04 5.25 -15.92
C LYS A 38 10.03 4.69 -16.90
N ILE A 39 8.76 4.73 -16.53
CA ILE A 39 7.67 4.17 -17.32
C ILE A 39 6.62 5.26 -17.53
N THR A 40 6.19 5.42 -18.78
CA THR A 40 5.01 6.22 -19.13
C THR A 40 3.90 5.26 -19.47
N LEU A 41 2.77 5.36 -18.79
CA LEU A 41 1.64 4.45 -18.94
C LEU A 41 0.40 5.24 -19.35
N ASP A 42 -0.17 4.89 -20.50
CA ASP A 42 -1.55 5.26 -20.84
C ASP A 42 -2.49 4.13 -20.39
N ARG A 43 -3.44 4.47 -19.52
CA ARG A 43 -4.42 3.53 -18.96
C ARG A 43 -5.77 3.59 -19.68
N GLY A 44 -5.90 4.48 -20.66
CA GLY A 44 -7.19 4.86 -21.25
C GLY A 44 -8.12 5.52 -20.24
N ALA A 45 -9.40 5.59 -20.59
CA ALA A 45 -10.43 6.12 -19.71
C ALA A 45 -10.62 5.23 -18.48
N ASP A 46 -10.74 5.85 -17.31
CA ASP A 46 -10.93 5.14 -16.07
C ASP A 46 -12.42 4.89 -15.78
N ILE A 47 -12.89 3.69 -16.10
CA ILE A 47 -14.29 3.24 -15.91
C ILE A 47 -14.43 2.22 -14.76
N GLY A 48 -13.43 2.12 -13.88
CA GLY A 48 -13.42 1.13 -12.79
C GLY A 48 -12.83 -0.23 -13.15
N GLN A 49 -12.16 -0.34 -14.30
CA GLN A 49 -11.38 -1.51 -14.69
C GLN A 49 -10.15 -1.70 -13.79
N CYS A 50 -9.64 -2.94 -13.80
CA CYS A 50 -8.30 -3.24 -13.30
C CYS A 50 -7.27 -2.88 -14.38
N PHE A 51 -6.13 -2.34 -13.98
CA PHE A 51 -5.02 -2.00 -14.88
C PHE A 51 -3.99 -3.13 -15.04
N GLY A 52 -4.09 -4.20 -14.24
CA GLY A 52 -3.31 -5.43 -14.40
C GLY A 52 -1.83 -5.28 -14.06
N SER A 53 -1.02 -6.22 -14.56
CA SER A 53 0.44 -6.17 -14.47
C SER A 53 1.00 -5.09 -15.40
N LEU A 54 2.06 -4.41 -14.97
CA LEU A 54 2.75 -3.40 -15.77
C LEU A 54 3.97 -3.98 -16.48
N PHE A 55 4.86 -4.61 -15.73
CA PHE A 55 6.08 -5.19 -16.28
C PHE A 55 6.62 -6.26 -15.34
N GLU A 56 7.42 -7.13 -15.93
CA GLU A 56 8.26 -8.11 -15.24
C GLU A 56 9.67 -8.02 -15.82
N VAL A 57 10.67 -8.14 -14.94
CA VAL A 57 12.08 -8.23 -15.31
C VAL A 57 12.55 -9.63 -14.94
N THR A 58 13.17 -10.32 -15.88
CA THR A 58 13.70 -11.67 -15.69
C THR A 58 15.22 -11.65 -15.58
N SER A 59 15.79 -12.53 -14.78
CA SER A 59 17.22 -12.87 -14.83
C SER A 59 17.54 -13.73 -16.05
N ASP A 60 18.83 -13.95 -16.32
CA ASP A 60 19.34 -14.73 -17.45
C ASP A 60 18.85 -16.19 -17.46
N ASP A 61 18.48 -16.73 -16.30
CA ASP A 61 17.89 -18.06 -16.12
C ASP A 61 16.35 -18.08 -16.31
N GLY A 62 15.74 -16.94 -16.64
CA GLY A 62 14.31 -16.79 -16.85
C GLY A 62 13.47 -16.55 -15.60
N ALA A 63 14.06 -16.44 -14.41
CA ALA A 63 13.30 -16.16 -13.19
C ALA A 63 12.86 -14.69 -13.11
N VAL A 64 11.60 -14.42 -12.74
CA VAL A 64 11.14 -13.04 -12.50
C VAL A 64 11.76 -12.50 -11.20
N VAL A 65 12.57 -11.45 -11.34
CA VAL A 65 13.33 -10.81 -10.25
C VAL A 65 12.77 -9.45 -9.85
N ILE A 66 12.11 -8.74 -10.76
CA ILE A 66 11.39 -7.50 -10.46
C ILE A 66 10.04 -7.58 -11.15
N GLY A 67 8.99 -7.10 -10.50
CA GLY A 67 7.71 -6.93 -11.16
C GLY A 67 6.94 -5.79 -10.54
N ALA A 68 6.05 -5.20 -11.34
CA ALA A 68 5.11 -4.21 -10.86
C ALA A 68 3.74 -4.39 -11.49
N GLY A 69 2.69 -4.06 -10.74
CA GLY A 69 1.32 -4.19 -11.19
C GLY A 69 0.31 -3.60 -10.20
N PHE A 70 -0.93 -3.50 -10.65
CA PHE A 70 -2.04 -3.03 -9.83
C PHE A 70 -2.75 -4.23 -9.17
N PRO A 71 -2.94 -4.21 -7.84
CA PRO A 71 -3.56 -5.31 -7.13
C PRO A 71 -5.02 -5.45 -7.57
N ASN A 72 -5.42 -6.68 -7.85
CA ASN A 72 -6.81 -7.02 -8.15
C ASN A 72 -7.12 -8.51 -7.85
N VAL A 73 -6.29 -9.14 -7.02
CA VAL A 73 -6.20 -10.61 -6.95
C VAL A 73 -7.18 -11.22 -5.94
N TYR A 74 -7.66 -10.47 -4.94
CA TYR A 74 -8.33 -11.08 -3.79
C TYR A 74 -9.81 -10.73 -3.56
N ASN A 75 -10.35 -9.71 -4.21
CA ASN A 75 -11.77 -9.42 -4.05
C ASN A 75 -12.33 -8.61 -5.22
N THR A 76 -13.14 -9.22 -6.08
CA THR A 76 -13.86 -8.48 -7.13
C THR A 76 -14.91 -7.53 -6.56
N ARG A 77 -15.28 -7.70 -5.29
CA ARG A 77 -16.24 -6.85 -4.57
C ARG A 77 -15.68 -5.47 -4.28
N ASN A 78 -14.48 -5.40 -3.68
CA ASN A 78 -13.87 -4.15 -3.24
C ASN A 78 -12.61 -3.88 -4.06
N ARG A 79 -12.70 -2.94 -5.01
CA ARG A 79 -11.57 -2.52 -5.89
C ARG A 79 -11.00 -1.15 -5.51
N ALA A 80 -10.92 -0.87 -4.21
CA ALA A 80 -10.62 0.47 -3.72
C ALA A 80 -9.13 0.86 -3.84
N ASP A 81 -8.24 -0.12 -3.97
CA ASP A 81 -6.78 0.01 -4.13
C ASP A 81 -6.30 -0.13 -5.58
N ARG A 82 -7.21 -0.15 -6.57
CA ARG A 82 -6.85 -0.33 -7.99
C ARG A 82 -5.95 0.76 -8.60
N HIS A 83 -5.77 1.88 -7.90
CA HIS A 83 -4.82 2.95 -8.28
C HIS A 83 -3.45 2.79 -7.59
N GLN A 84 -3.31 1.84 -6.69
CA GLN A 84 -2.05 1.56 -5.99
C GLN A 84 -1.16 0.70 -6.88
N LEU A 85 0.07 1.17 -7.11
CA LEU A 85 1.09 0.36 -7.76
C LEU A 85 1.80 -0.49 -6.69
N GLN A 86 1.77 -1.80 -6.86
CA GLN A 86 2.62 -2.72 -6.10
C GLN A 86 3.83 -3.07 -6.96
N PHE A 87 5.00 -3.11 -6.33
CA PHE A 87 6.22 -3.64 -6.94
C PHE A 87 6.86 -4.63 -5.98
N PHE A 88 7.56 -5.61 -6.54
CA PHE A 88 8.40 -6.51 -5.78
C PHE A 88 9.79 -6.57 -6.39
N VAL A 89 10.79 -6.77 -5.54
CA VAL A 89 12.17 -7.04 -5.93
C VAL A 89 12.58 -8.32 -5.21
N ARG A 90 13.01 -9.33 -5.96
CA ARG A 90 13.53 -10.58 -5.44
C ARG A 90 15.05 -10.53 -5.46
N PRO A 91 15.72 -10.69 -4.30
CA PRO A 91 17.16 -10.87 -4.27
C PRO A 91 17.57 -12.08 -5.10
N THR A 92 18.59 -11.94 -5.94
CA THR A 92 19.15 -13.04 -6.77
C THR A 92 20.15 -13.91 -6.00
N SER A 93 20.53 -13.50 -4.79
CA SER A 93 21.45 -14.24 -3.91
C SER A 93 21.09 -14.02 -2.43
N GLY A 94 21.69 -14.83 -1.55
CA GLY A 94 21.48 -14.76 -0.09
C GLY A 94 20.28 -15.55 0.43
N GLU A 95 20.21 -15.70 1.76
CA GLU A 95 19.09 -16.35 2.45
C GLU A 95 17.84 -15.45 2.39
N ARG A 96 16.69 -16.03 2.03
CA ARG A 96 15.41 -15.33 1.98
C ARG A 96 14.60 -15.68 3.23
N LYS A 97 14.39 -14.71 4.12
CA LYS A 97 13.45 -14.83 5.23
C LYS A 97 12.15 -14.13 4.88
N PHE A 98 11.05 -14.87 4.91
CA PHE A 98 9.71 -14.35 4.76
C PHE A 98 8.91 -14.76 5.99
N GLU A 99 8.44 -13.78 6.74
CA GLU A 99 7.66 -14.00 7.94
C GLU A 99 6.24 -13.48 7.70
N VAL A 100 5.25 -14.30 8.06
CA VAL A 100 3.84 -13.94 8.00
C VAL A 100 3.31 -13.86 9.41
N GLU A 101 2.83 -12.69 9.78
CA GLU A 101 2.11 -12.49 11.03
C GLU A 101 0.63 -12.27 10.73
N ALA A 102 -0.24 -13.03 11.39
CA ALA A 102 -1.68 -12.83 11.28
C ALA A 102 -2.10 -11.58 12.08
N LEU A 103 -2.87 -10.69 11.45
CA LEU A 103 -3.53 -9.60 12.16
C LEU A 103 -4.63 -10.17 13.08
N PRO A 104 -4.93 -9.51 14.22
CA PRO A 104 -6.08 -9.89 15.02
C PRO A 104 -7.37 -9.79 14.19
N ARG A 105 -8.38 -10.60 14.53
CA ARG A 105 -9.65 -10.57 13.77
C ARG A 105 -10.38 -9.24 14.01
N PRO A 106 -10.99 -8.63 12.97
CA PRO A 106 -11.79 -7.42 13.14
C PRO A 106 -13.13 -7.69 13.85
N ASN A 107 -13.59 -8.95 13.90
CA ASN A 107 -14.84 -9.35 14.53
C ASN A 107 -14.82 -10.85 14.91
N GLN A 108 -15.83 -11.30 15.66
CA GLN A 108 -16.05 -12.70 16.07
C GLN A 108 -17.05 -13.45 15.17
N LEU A 109 -17.33 -12.92 13.97
CA LEU A 109 -18.27 -13.53 13.03
C LEU A 109 -17.57 -14.55 12.13
N CYS A 110 -18.36 -15.35 11.40
CA CYS A 110 -17.85 -16.38 10.50
C CYS A 110 -17.12 -15.84 9.25
N GLY A 111 -17.10 -14.52 9.03
CA GLY A 111 -16.56 -13.91 7.81
C GLY A 111 -15.89 -12.56 8.05
N THR A 112 -15.01 -12.20 7.13
CA THR A 112 -14.35 -10.89 7.08
C THR A 112 -14.00 -10.60 5.64
N TYR A 113 -14.38 -9.42 5.16
CA TYR A 113 -14.05 -8.94 3.82
C TYR A 113 -13.08 -7.78 3.96
N LEU A 114 -11.80 -8.05 3.65
CA LEU A 114 -10.74 -7.06 3.70
C LEU A 114 -10.58 -6.36 2.36
N TYR A 115 -10.17 -5.09 2.42
CA TYR A 115 -9.75 -4.33 1.25
C TYR A 115 -8.79 -3.21 1.65
N GLY A 116 -7.93 -2.79 0.72
CA GLY A 116 -7.04 -1.64 0.90
C GLY A 116 -7.66 -0.37 0.33
N ARG A 117 -7.42 0.78 0.96
CA ARG A 117 -7.64 2.12 0.39
C ARG A 117 -6.72 3.10 1.10
N ASP A 118 -6.00 3.91 0.34
CA ASP A 118 -5.12 4.96 0.88
C ASP A 118 -4.12 4.44 1.94
N ASN A 119 -3.50 3.29 1.65
CA ASN A 119 -2.58 2.56 2.55
C ASN A 119 -3.19 2.10 3.88
N VAL A 120 -4.52 2.10 4.00
CA VAL A 120 -5.25 1.59 5.16
C VAL A 120 -5.99 0.31 4.76
N VAL A 121 -5.90 -0.71 5.61
CA VAL A 121 -6.70 -1.94 5.47
C VAL A 121 -8.04 -1.74 6.17
N TYR A 122 -9.12 -2.07 5.49
CA TYR A 122 -10.48 -1.99 6.01
C TYR A 122 -11.13 -3.36 6.08
N SER A 123 -12.11 -3.50 6.97
CA SER A 123 -13.05 -4.63 7.04
C SER A 123 -14.49 -4.11 6.97
N THR A 124 -15.33 -4.71 6.14
CA THR A 124 -16.77 -4.33 5.98
C THR A 124 -17.75 -5.29 6.67
N PHE A 125 -17.28 -6.43 7.20
CA PHE A 125 -18.18 -7.40 7.84
C PHE A 125 -18.34 -7.09 9.33
N GLY A 126 -19.58 -6.99 9.81
CA GLY A 126 -19.88 -6.60 11.19
C GLY A 126 -19.56 -5.14 11.51
N GLY A 127 -19.73 -4.23 10.53
CA GLY A 127 -19.43 -2.80 10.66
C GLY A 127 -18.11 -2.41 9.97
N LEU A 128 -17.99 -1.15 9.56
CA LEU A 128 -16.80 -0.65 8.89
C LEU A 128 -15.70 -0.43 9.92
N LYS A 129 -14.57 -1.12 9.74
CA LYS A 129 -13.39 -0.98 10.60
C LYS A 129 -12.17 -0.67 9.77
N ALA A 130 -11.28 0.16 10.31
CA ALA A 130 -9.97 0.44 9.74
C ALA A 130 -8.88 -0.14 10.64
N TRP A 131 -7.84 -0.72 10.04
CA TRP A 131 -6.65 -1.16 10.74
C TRP A 131 -5.83 0.05 11.17
N ASP A 132 -5.54 0.14 12.47
CA ASP A 132 -4.58 1.08 13.02
C ASP A 132 -3.27 0.33 13.30
N ALA A 133 -2.28 0.55 12.43
CA ALA A 133 -0.97 -0.08 12.53
C ALA A 133 -0.20 0.32 13.79
N ALA A 134 -0.41 1.54 14.31
CA ALA A 134 0.33 2.04 15.47
C ALA A 134 -0.12 1.34 16.76
N SER A 135 -1.43 1.16 16.95
CA SER A 135 -1.97 0.45 18.11
C SER A 135 -2.14 -1.05 17.89
N ARG A 136 -1.98 -1.52 16.65
CA ARG A 136 -2.26 -2.91 16.22
C ARG A 136 -3.69 -3.34 16.56
N THR A 137 -4.65 -2.44 16.34
CA THR A 137 -6.08 -2.69 16.60
C THR A 137 -6.97 -2.27 15.43
N TRP A 138 -8.20 -2.80 15.42
CA TRP A 138 -9.25 -2.36 14.50
C TRP A 138 -10.07 -1.25 15.12
N ARG A 139 -10.24 -0.14 14.42
CA ARG A 139 -11.06 1.00 14.86
C ARG A 139 -12.34 1.09 14.03
N GLU A 140 -13.48 1.18 14.71
CA GLU A 140 -14.76 1.47 14.06
C GLU A 140 -14.68 2.78 13.28
N GLN A 141 -15.37 2.82 12.14
CA GLN A 141 -15.44 3.97 11.26
C GLN A 141 -16.90 4.34 11.00
N PRO A 142 -17.19 5.62 10.71
CA PRO A 142 -18.51 6.03 10.22
C PRO A 142 -18.91 5.19 9.00
N SER A 143 -20.11 4.59 9.06
CA SER A 143 -20.65 3.73 8.02
C SER A 143 -21.72 4.48 7.23
N VAL A 144 -21.67 4.37 5.89
CA VAL A 144 -22.71 4.86 4.98
C VAL A 144 -23.89 3.87 4.82
N GLY A 145 -23.88 2.79 5.60
CA GLY A 145 -24.90 1.74 5.59
C GLY A 145 -24.76 0.77 4.42
N GLY A 146 -25.54 -0.32 4.43
CA GLY A 146 -25.46 -1.38 3.42
C GLY A 146 -24.10 -2.07 3.33
N THR A 147 -23.49 -2.05 2.14
CA THR A 147 -22.25 -2.78 1.82
C THR A 147 -20.96 -2.04 2.21
N GLN A 148 -21.04 -0.75 2.55
CA GLN A 148 -19.90 0.08 2.99
C GLN A 148 -18.76 0.15 1.95
N GLU A 149 -19.08 -0.01 0.67
CA GLU A 149 -18.08 -0.10 -0.39
C GLU A 149 -17.77 1.30 -0.91
N VAL A 150 -16.49 1.65 -0.93
CA VAL A 150 -16.03 2.93 -1.49
C VAL A 150 -14.79 2.70 -2.30
N MET A 151 -14.78 3.17 -3.55
CA MET A 151 -13.67 3.00 -4.49
C MET A 151 -13.38 4.28 -5.25
N ARG A 152 -12.14 4.44 -5.73
CA ARG A 152 -11.78 5.54 -6.64
C ARG A 152 -12.33 5.26 -8.04
N VAL A 153 -12.91 6.26 -8.71
CA VAL A 153 -13.31 6.25 -10.13
C VAL A 153 -13.01 7.63 -10.71
N GLY A 154 -12.26 7.70 -11.81
CA GLY A 154 -11.79 8.97 -12.34
C GLY A 154 -10.98 9.74 -11.29
N ASP A 155 -11.43 10.95 -10.98
CA ASP A 155 -10.84 11.84 -9.96
C ASP A 155 -11.56 11.79 -8.60
N GLY A 156 -12.60 10.95 -8.46
CA GLY A 156 -13.49 10.96 -7.30
C GLY A 156 -13.66 9.62 -6.59
N LEU A 157 -14.54 9.63 -5.59
CA LEU A 157 -14.95 8.48 -4.82
C LEU A 157 -16.36 8.04 -5.21
N LEU A 158 -16.50 6.79 -5.64
CA LEU A 158 -17.76 6.11 -5.84
C LEU A 158 -18.09 5.32 -4.57
N GLU A 159 -19.24 5.61 -3.96
CA GLU A 159 -19.68 5.07 -2.68
C GLU A 159 -20.99 4.29 -2.86
N PHE A 160 -21.07 3.08 -2.31
CA PHE A 160 -22.26 2.24 -2.30
C PHE A 160 -22.72 1.99 -0.86
N GLY A 161 -23.98 2.32 -0.59
CA GLY A 161 -24.57 2.10 0.73
C GLY A 161 -26.04 2.47 0.76
N ASP A 162 -26.83 1.81 1.61
CA ASP A 162 -28.27 2.05 1.78
C ASP A 162 -29.05 2.16 0.46
N SER A 163 -28.80 1.22 -0.46
CA SER A 163 -29.41 1.21 -1.80
C SER A 163 -29.21 2.51 -2.61
N THR A 164 -28.15 3.25 -2.29
CA THR A 164 -27.78 4.53 -2.90
C THR A 164 -26.38 4.42 -3.48
N VAL A 165 -26.14 5.09 -4.60
CA VAL A 165 -24.79 5.32 -5.14
C VAL A 165 -24.47 6.80 -5.08
N ARG A 166 -23.31 7.14 -4.52
CA ARG A 166 -22.81 8.52 -4.44
C ARG A 166 -21.49 8.66 -5.17
N TYR A 167 -21.27 9.80 -5.82
CA TYR A 167 -19.98 10.20 -6.37
C TYR A 167 -19.54 11.49 -5.68
N ASN A 168 -18.38 11.48 -5.01
CA ASN A 168 -17.91 12.59 -4.17
C ASN A 168 -19.01 13.05 -3.20
N SER A 169 -19.62 12.10 -2.49
CA SER A 169 -20.75 12.30 -1.56
C SER A 169 -22.04 12.85 -2.15
N ARG A 170 -22.09 13.18 -3.44
CA ARG A 170 -23.32 13.54 -4.15
C ARG A 170 -24.05 12.29 -4.60
N THR A 171 -25.33 12.17 -4.28
CA THR A 171 -26.16 11.06 -4.78
C THR A 171 -26.29 11.11 -6.30
N ILE A 172 -25.85 10.05 -6.98
CA ILE A 172 -25.99 9.85 -8.43
C ILE A 172 -27.04 8.78 -8.77
N LEU A 173 -27.35 7.90 -7.80
CA LEU A 173 -28.45 6.94 -7.91
C LEU A 173 -29.15 6.82 -6.56
N SER A 174 -30.44 7.13 -6.53
CA SER A 174 -31.29 7.00 -5.34
C SER A 174 -31.91 5.60 -5.23
N PRO A 175 -32.37 5.19 -4.03
CA PRO A 175 -33.09 3.95 -3.86
C PRO A 175 -34.33 3.86 -4.78
N PRO A 176 -34.70 2.67 -5.26
CA PRO A 176 -35.89 2.50 -6.08
C PRO A 176 -37.15 2.83 -5.28
N LYS A 177 -38.13 3.49 -5.92
CA LYS A 177 -39.41 3.88 -5.30
C LYS A 177 -40.33 2.69 -4.96
N ARG A 178 -40.04 1.49 -5.46
CA ARG A 178 -40.77 0.24 -5.19
C ARG A 178 -39.79 -0.92 -5.06
N SER A 179 -40.07 -1.83 -4.12
CA SER A 179 -39.39 -3.12 -3.94
C SER A 179 -39.74 -4.08 -5.09
N ALA A 180 -39.28 -3.79 -6.31
CA ALA A 180 -39.38 -4.71 -7.42
C ALA A 180 -37.96 -5.14 -7.80
N GLY A 181 -37.60 -6.38 -7.43
CA GLY A 181 -36.30 -6.96 -7.76
C GLY A 181 -36.06 -6.95 -9.25
N ARG A 182 -35.18 -6.07 -9.73
CA ARG A 182 -34.58 -6.15 -11.07
C ARG A 182 -33.13 -5.73 -11.01
N ARG A 183 -32.33 -6.46 -11.79
CA ARG A 183 -30.89 -6.31 -11.98
C ARG A 183 -30.61 -4.95 -12.62
N PHE A 184 -29.63 -4.22 -12.09
CA PHE A 184 -29.29 -2.87 -12.54
C PHE A 184 -28.17 -2.93 -13.59
N GLU A 185 -28.39 -2.30 -14.74
CA GLU A 185 -27.35 -1.88 -15.69
C GLU A 185 -27.39 -0.35 -15.76
N GLY A 186 -26.32 0.32 -15.34
CA GLY A 186 -26.17 1.77 -15.39
C GLY A 186 -24.82 2.12 -16.01
N ARG A 187 -24.82 3.00 -17.01
CA ARG A 187 -23.62 3.55 -17.62
C ARG A 187 -23.32 4.89 -16.95
N ILE A 188 -22.17 5.01 -16.30
CA ILE A 188 -21.66 6.30 -15.82
C ILE A 188 -21.22 7.06 -17.09
N GLN A 189 -21.80 8.25 -17.31
CA GLN A 189 -21.41 9.18 -18.37
C GLN A 189 -20.27 10.06 -17.88
#